data_AF-A0A9N9NRW6-F1
#
_entry.id   AF-A0A9N9NRW6-F1
#
_cell.length_a   1.000
_cell.length_b   1.000
_cell.length_c   1.000
_cell.angle_alpha   90.00
_cell.angle_beta   90.00
_cell.angle_gamma   90.00
#
_symmetry.space_group_name_H-M   'P 1'
#
loop_
_entity.id
_entity.type
_entity.pdbx_description
1 polymer ?
#
loop_
_entity_poly.entity_id
_entity_poly.type
_entity_poly.pdbx_seq_one_letter_code
_entity_poly.pdbx_strand_id
1 'polypeptide(L)'
;LNEKMLSDEEWIGLKELCQLLRPFARALTFVGGDQYPTLSMMYPTVRHLFKNLNEMENKLTNIDVIEVYESLRESMVSRWSDSEMIGWLASFLDPRFKTLSAALSTMQQEVLQELRENIEISYHTNNLPTTNSAPDTE
;
A
#
# COMPACT_ATOMS: atom_id res chain seq x y z
N LEU A 1 -35.76 16.84 27.33
CA LEU A 1 -34.45 16.56 26.71
C LEU A 1 -34.51 17.12 25.30
N ASN A 2 -33.69 18.12 24.97
CA ASN A 2 -33.51 18.50 23.58
C ASN A 2 -32.75 17.36 22.91
N GLU A 3 -33.40 16.58 22.06
CA GLU A 3 -32.69 15.71 21.12
C GLU A 3 -31.73 16.60 20.35
N LYS A 4 -30.42 16.41 20.54
CA LYS A 4 -29.40 16.93 19.63
C LYS A 4 -29.51 16.12 18.35
N MET A 5 -30.49 16.47 17.53
CA MET A 5 -30.55 16.02 16.15
C MET A 5 -29.45 16.74 15.38
N LEU A 6 -28.70 15.97 14.60
CA LEU A 6 -27.73 16.52 13.66
C LEU A 6 -28.48 17.35 12.62
N SER A 7 -27.86 18.45 12.22
CA SER A 7 -28.29 19.25 11.08
C SER A 7 -28.20 18.45 9.77
N ASP A 8 -28.91 18.91 8.75
CA ASP A 8 -28.84 18.29 7.41
C ASP A 8 -27.41 18.30 6.85
N GLU A 9 -26.64 19.35 7.14
CA GLU A 9 -25.24 19.49 6.76
C GLU A 9 -24.35 18.44 7.43
N GLU A 10 -24.51 18.23 8.74
CA GLU A 10 -23.79 17.18 9.48
C GLU A 10 -24.16 15.79 8.96
N TRP A 11 -25.44 15.55 8.62
CA TRP A 11 -25.87 14.29 8.01
C TRP A 11 -25.26 14.06 6.62
N ILE A 12 -25.10 15.11 5.81
CA ILE A 12 -24.40 15.05 4.53
C ILE A 12 -22.93 14.70 4.77
N GLY A 13 -22.25 15.41 5.69
CA GLY A 13 -20.87 15.14 6.05
C GLY A 13 -20.65 13.69 6.51
N LEU A 14 -21.51 13.16 7.37
CA LEU A 14 -21.41 11.76 7.80
C LEU A 14 -21.56 10.75 6.65
N LYS A 15 -22.47 11.03 5.69
CA LYS A 15 -22.65 10.18 4.51
C LYS A 15 -21.41 10.20 3.62
N GLU A 16 -20.86 11.38 3.36
CA GLU A 16 -19.65 11.55 2.57
C GLU A 16 -18.44 10.89 3.26
N LEU A 17 -18.28 11.08 4.57
CA LEU A 17 -17.22 10.43 5.35
C LEU A 17 -17.32 8.91 5.30
N CYS A 18 -18.53 8.36 5.44
CA CYS A 18 -18.77 6.93 5.29
C CYS A 18 -18.41 6.43 3.89
N GLN A 19 -18.69 7.20 2.84
CA GLN A 19 -18.28 6.86 1.47
C GLN A 19 -16.76 6.90 1.31
N LEU A 20 -16.11 7.94 1.83
CA LEU A 20 -14.66 8.14 1.83
C LEU A 20 -13.91 6.97 2.49
N LEU A 21 -14.37 6.50 3.65
CA LEU A 21 -13.69 5.48 4.44
C LEU A 21 -14.02 4.04 4.04
N ARG A 22 -15.10 3.81 3.26
CA ARG A 22 -15.54 2.47 2.88
C ARG A 22 -14.50 1.65 2.09
N PRO A 23 -13.74 2.22 1.14
CA PRO A 23 -12.66 1.49 0.46
C PRO A 23 -11.59 1.00 1.42
N PHE A 24 -11.25 1.78 2.45
CA PHE A 24 -10.26 1.44 3.47
C PHE A 24 -10.74 0.31 4.37
N ALA A 25 -12.00 0.35 4.81
CA ALA A 25 -12.59 -0.75 5.59
C ALA A 25 -12.53 -2.09 4.82
N ARG A 26 -12.81 -2.06 3.51
CA ARG A 26 -12.71 -3.24 2.64
C ARG A 26 -11.25 -3.69 2.47
N ALA A 27 -10.34 -2.76 2.24
CA ALA A 27 -8.91 -3.06 2.11
C ALA A 27 -8.34 -3.68 3.39
N LEU A 28 -8.71 -3.18 4.57
CA LEU A 28 -8.30 -3.75 5.85
C LEU A 28 -8.91 -5.13 6.10
N THR A 29 -10.17 -5.34 5.74
CA THR A 29 -10.79 -6.67 5.84
C THR A 29 -10.10 -7.68 4.92
N PHE A 30 -9.68 -7.22 3.73
CA PHE A 30 -8.95 -8.03 2.78
C PHE A 30 -7.52 -8.32 3.27
N VAL A 31 -6.72 -7.31 3.55
CA VAL A 31 -5.33 -7.46 4.01
C VAL A 31 -5.24 -8.11 5.40
N GLY A 32 -6.26 -7.99 6.24
CA GLY A 32 -6.34 -8.62 7.56
C GLY A 32 -6.72 -10.10 7.55
N GLY A 33 -6.99 -10.69 6.38
CA GLY A 33 -7.23 -12.12 6.25
C GLY A 33 -5.97 -12.95 6.57
N ASP A 34 -6.13 -14.06 7.27
CA ASP A 34 -5.03 -14.94 7.70
C ASP A 34 -4.65 -16.02 6.66
N GLN A 35 -5.41 -16.12 5.56
CA GLN A 35 -5.30 -17.22 4.59
C GLN A 35 -4.34 -16.97 3.41
N TYR A 36 -3.71 -15.79 3.28
CA TYR A 36 -2.83 -15.50 2.15
C TYR A 36 -1.66 -14.56 2.49
N PRO A 37 -0.52 -14.66 1.78
CA PRO A 37 0.59 -13.70 1.92
C PRO A 37 0.12 -12.28 1.59
N THR A 38 -0.07 -11.47 2.63
CA THR A 38 -0.66 -10.13 2.53
C THR A 38 0.22 -9.15 1.76
N LEU A 39 1.54 -9.34 1.79
CA LEU A 39 2.50 -8.45 1.14
C LEU A 39 2.37 -8.46 -0.40
N SER A 40 2.13 -9.63 -1.00
CA SER A 40 1.89 -9.78 -2.45
C SER A 40 0.61 -9.08 -2.93
N MET A 41 -0.32 -8.82 -2.01
CA MET A 41 -1.58 -8.13 -2.27
C MET A 41 -1.46 -6.62 -2.01
N MET A 42 -0.35 -6.15 -1.46
CA MET A 42 -0.24 -4.77 -0.97
C MET A 42 -0.30 -3.76 -2.12
N TYR A 43 0.50 -3.96 -3.17
CA TYR A 43 0.47 -3.08 -4.35
C TYR A 43 -0.93 -2.96 -4.99
N PRO A 44 -1.60 -4.06 -5.39
CA PRO A 44 -2.92 -3.95 -6.01
C PRO A 44 -3.95 -3.30 -5.07
N THR A 45 -3.84 -3.53 -3.76
CA THR A 45 -4.72 -2.92 -2.75
C THR A 45 -4.49 -1.41 -2.64
N VAL A 46 -3.24 -0.98 -2.47
CA VAL A 46 -2.89 0.44 -2.33
C VAL A 46 -3.22 1.21 -3.62
N ARG A 47 -2.92 0.63 -4.79
CA ARG A 47 -3.31 1.19 -6.08
C ARG A 47 -4.83 1.35 -6.19
N HIS A 48 -5.59 0.37 -5.72
CA HIS A 48 -7.05 0.46 -5.72
C HIS A 48 -7.54 1.60 -4.81
N LEU A 49 -6.94 1.76 -3.62
CA LEU A 49 -7.27 2.86 -2.71
C LEU A 49 -6.98 4.24 -3.34
N PHE A 50 -5.81 4.44 -3.95
CA PHE A 50 -5.49 5.68 -4.66
C PHE A 50 -6.47 5.98 -5.80
N LYS A 51 -6.86 4.94 -6.56
CA LYS A 51 -7.89 5.09 -7.59
C LYS A 51 -9.22 5.57 -7.01
N ASN A 52 -9.67 4.98 -5.89
CA ASN A 52 -10.92 5.39 -5.24
C ASN A 52 -10.83 6.83 -4.71
N LEU A 53 -9.70 7.22 -4.10
CA LEU A 53 -9.47 8.60 -3.64
C LEU A 53 -9.58 9.59 -4.80
N ASN A 54 -8.87 9.36 -5.91
CA ASN A 54 -8.91 10.23 -7.08
C ASN A 54 -10.33 10.33 -7.69
N GLU A 55 -11.11 9.24 -7.65
CA GLU A 55 -12.50 9.25 -8.11
C GLU A 55 -13.45 10.02 -7.16
N MET A 56 -13.05 10.31 -5.92
CA MET A 56 -13.83 11.03 -4.92
C MET A 56 -13.47 12.52 -4.80
N GLU A 57 -12.26 12.94 -5.20
CA GLU A 57 -11.75 14.32 -5.07
C GLU A 57 -12.76 15.41 -5.46
N ASN A 58 -13.48 15.21 -6.57
CA ASN A 58 -14.44 16.19 -7.09
C ASN A 58 -15.92 15.89 -6.73
N LYS A 59 -16.16 14.92 -5.83
CA LYS A 59 -17.52 14.49 -5.43
C LYS A 59 -17.88 14.90 -4.00
N LEU A 60 -16.89 15.26 -3.19
CA LEU A 60 -17.10 15.69 -1.81
C LEU A 60 -17.57 17.15 -1.79
N THR A 61 -18.52 17.45 -0.92
CA THR A 61 -19.11 18.79 -0.81
C THR A 61 -19.01 19.37 0.60
N ASN A 62 -18.92 18.52 1.62
CA ASN A 62 -18.75 18.95 2.99
C ASN A 62 -17.27 19.29 3.27
N ILE A 63 -17.03 20.47 3.84
CA ILE A 63 -15.67 21.01 4.02
C ILE A 63 -14.81 20.18 5.00
N ASP A 64 -15.41 19.67 6.08
CA ASP A 64 -14.70 18.84 7.06
C ASP A 64 -14.27 17.51 6.43
N VAL A 65 -15.11 16.95 5.55
CA VAL A 65 -14.79 15.71 4.84
C VAL A 65 -13.71 15.93 3.78
N ILE A 66 -13.69 17.09 3.13
CA ILE A 66 -12.61 17.46 2.20
C ILE A 66 -11.27 17.55 2.95
N GLU A 67 -11.24 18.16 4.14
CA GLU A 67 -10.03 18.22 4.96
C GLU A 67 -9.52 16.82 5.36
N VAL A 68 -10.44 15.92 5.76
CA VAL A 68 -10.11 14.52 6.03
C VAL A 68 -9.57 13.82 4.79
N TYR A 69 -10.17 14.05 3.61
CA TYR A 69 -9.68 13.50 2.34
C TYR A 69 -8.24 13.92 2.04
N GLU A 70 -7.91 15.21 2.17
CA GLU A 70 -6.56 15.70 1.91
C GLU A 70 -5.54 15.10 2.90
N SER A 71 -5.87 15.10 4.19
CA SER A 71 -5.01 14.50 5.22
C SER A 71 -4.80 12.99 5.00
N LEU A 72 -5.84 12.28 4.57
CA LEU A 72 -5.79 10.85 4.28
C LEU A 72 -4.93 10.58 3.04
N ARG A 73 -5.07 11.38 1.99
CA ARG A 73 -4.27 11.27 0.76
C ARG A 73 -2.80 11.54 1.03
N GLU A 74 -2.47 12.63 1.73
CA GLU A 74 -1.09 12.95 2.12
C GLU A 74 -0.47 11.82 2.94
N SER A 75 -1.22 11.35 3.95
CA SER A 75 -0.80 10.21 4.79
C SER A 75 -0.55 8.94 3.98
N MET A 76 -1.38 8.66 2.98
CA MET A 76 -1.19 7.51 2.09
C MET A 76 0.06 7.64 1.23
N VAL A 77 0.29 8.81 0.64
CA VAL A 77 1.49 9.07 -0.19
C VAL A 77 2.75 8.90 0.65
N SER A 78 2.81 9.55 1.82
CA SER A 78 3.98 9.50 2.70
C SER A 78 4.26 8.09 3.23
N ARG A 79 3.24 7.33 3.65
CA ARG A 79 3.47 5.98 4.19
C ARG A 79 3.79 4.96 3.11
N TRP A 80 3.23 5.12 1.92
CA TRP A 80 3.47 4.16 0.85
C TRP A 80 4.83 4.34 0.19
N SER A 81 5.32 5.57 0.04
CA SER A 81 6.62 5.84 -0.61
C SER A 81 7.76 5.04 0.00
N ASP A 82 7.78 4.88 1.32
CA ASP A 82 8.86 4.20 2.04
C ASP A 82 8.89 2.69 1.79
N SER A 83 7.73 2.09 1.55
CA SER A 83 7.56 0.62 1.41
C SER A 83 7.21 0.18 -0.01
N GLU A 84 7.20 1.12 -0.96
CA GLU A 84 6.66 0.93 -2.29
C GLU A 84 7.38 -0.21 -3.02
N MET A 85 8.72 -0.15 -3.14
CA MET A 85 9.51 -1.15 -3.88
C MET A 85 9.34 -2.57 -3.33
N ILE A 86 9.31 -2.73 -2.00
CA ILE A 86 9.10 -4.05 -1.36
C ILE A 86 7.72 -4.60 -1.70
N GLY A 87 6.68 -3.76 -1.63
CA GLY A 87 5.33 -4.15 -2.03
C GLY A 87 5.24 -4.54 -3.51
N TRP A 88 5.96 -3.83 -4.38
CA TRP A 88 6.06 -4.15 -5.80
C TRP A 88 6.77 -5.47 -6.06
N LEU A 89 7.94 -5.69 -5.46
CA LEU A 89 8.70 -6.94 -5.59
C LEU A 89 7.87 -8.14 -5.11
N ALA A 90 7.23 -8.03 -3.94
CA ALA A 90 6.39 -9.09 -3.42
C ALA A 90 5.20 -9.41 -4.33
N SER A 91 4.61 -8.38 -4.94
CA SER A 91 3.51 -8.55 -5.89
C SER A 91 4.01 -9.16 -7.20
N PHE A 92 5.17 -8.72 -7.70
CA PHE A 92 5.78 -9.26 -8.92
C PHE A 92 6.15 -10.75 -8.79
N LEU A 93 6.61 -11.18 -7.61
CA LEU A 93 6.92 -12.58 -7.32
C LEU A 93 5.66 -13.47 -7.20
N ASP A 94 4.48 -12.87 -7.04
CA ASP A 94 3.23 -13.60 -7.07
C ASP A 94 2.80 -13.85 -8.54
N PRO A 95 2.59 -15.12 -8.94
CA PRO A 95 2.15 -15.46 -10.30
C PRO A 95 0.91 -14.69 -10.76
N ARG A 96 0.01 -14.32 -9.84
CA ARG A 96 -1.22 -13.56 -10.11
C ARG A 96 -0.94 -12.14 -10.60
N PHE A 97 0.19 -11.55 -10.20
CA PHE A 97 0.57 -10.16 -10.53
C PHE A 97 1.92 -10.06 -11.23
N LYS A 98 2.47 -11.17 -11.73
CA LYS A 98 3.81 -11.28 -12.35
C LYS A 98 4.12 -10.23 -13.42
N THR A 99 3.12 -9.76 -14.16
CA THR A 99 3.33 -8.77 -15.22
C THR A 99 3.14 -7.34 -14.73
N LEU A 100 2.61 -7.15 -13.52
CA LEU A 100 2.21 -5.86 -12.98
C LEU A 100 1.46 -5.03 -14.03
N SER A 101 0.55 -5.65 -14.79
CA SER A 101 -0.05 -5.08 -16.01
C SER A 101 -0.78 -3.74 -15.80
N ALA A 102 -1.16 -3.43 -14.56
CA ALA A 102 -1.76 -2.16 -14.18
C ALA A 102 -0.73 -1.04 -13.89
N ALA A 103 0.57 -1.35 -13.86
CA ALA A 103 1.66 -0.42 -13.64
C ALA A 103 2.09 0.28 -14.94
N LEU A 104 2.78 1.41 -14.81
CA LEU A 104 3.51 2.02 -15.91
C LEU A 104 4.69 1.12 -16.32
N SER A 105 5.06 1.12 -17.59
CA SER A 105 6.17 0.31 -18.11
C SER A 105 7.50 0.65 -17.45
N THR A 106 7.72 1.92 -17.09
CA THR A 106 8.92 2.37 -16.36
C THR A 106 9.02 1.71 -14.99
N MET A 107 7.93 1.69 -14.22
CA MET A 107 7.87 1.03 -12.92
C MET A 107 8.11 -0.48 -13.04
N GLN A 108 7.57 -1.13 -14.08
CA GLN A 108 7.84 -2.55 -14.34
C GLN A 108 9.33 -2.81 -14.57
N GLN A 109 10.01 -1.93 -15.30
CA GLN A 109 11.44 -2.03 -15.56
C GLN A 109 12.27 -1.82 -14.29
N GLU A 110 11.91 -0.84 -13.46
CA GLU A 110 12.57 -0.58 -12.18
C GLU A 110 12.47 -1.78 -11.24
N VAL A 111 11.27 -2.36 -11.09
CA VAL A 111 11.06 -3.56 -10.25
C VAL A 111 11.87 -4.75 -10.76
N LEU A 112 11.92 -4.95 -12.09
CA LEU A 112 12.72 -6.00 -12.71
C LEU A 112 14.23 -5.80 -12.48
N GLN A 113 14.70 -4.56 -12.55
CA GLN A 113 16.10 -4.21 -12.33
C GLN A 113 16.49 -4.46 -10.87
N GLU A 114 15.70 -3.94 -9.93
CA GLU A 114 15.88 -4.15 -8.49
C GLU A 114 15.91 -5.65 -8.14
N LEU A 115 15.01 -6.45 -8.73
CA LEU A 115 14.99 -7.89 -8.50
C LEU A 115 16.28 -8.57 -8.98
N ARG A 116 16.81 -8.17 -10.14
CA ARG A 116 18.06 -8.73 -10.68
C ARG A 116 19.24 -8.41 -9.78
N GLU A 117 19.35 -7.15 -9.35
CA GLU A 117 20.42 -6.70 -8.44
C GLU A 117 20.39 -7.47 -7.12
N ASN A 118 19.21 -7.62 -6.51
CA ASN A 118 19.04 -8.38 -5.27
C ASN A 118 19.42 -9.86 -5.42
N ILE A 119 19.10 -10.48 -6.56
CA ILE A 119 19.50 -11.85 -6.88
C ILE A 119 21.03 -11.95 -7.04
N GLU A 120 21.65 -11.02 -7.77
CA GLU A 120 23.11 -11.00 -7.95
C GLU A 120 23.84 -10.82 -6.63
N ILE A 121 23.39 -9.91 -5.77
CA ILE A 121 23.92 -9.69 -4.42
C ILE A 121 23.82 -10.98 -3.60
N SER A 122 22.67 -11.66 -3.66
CA SER A 122 22.44 -12.93 -2.96
C SER A 122 23.39 -14.04 -3.42
N TYR A 123 23.70 -14.11 -4.72
CA TYR A 123 24.69 -15.07 -5.22
C TYR A 123 26.11 -14.74 -4.74
N HIS A 124 26.49 -13.47 -4.68
CA HIS A 124 27.83 -13.08 -4.22
C HIS A 124 28.01 -13.32 -2.72
N THR A 125 27.04 -12.94 -1.90
CA THR A 125 27.09 -13.12 -0.44
C THR A 125 27.13 -14.59 -0.02
N ASN A 126 26.37 -15.46 -0.67
CA ASN A 126 26.36 -16.90 -0.35
C ASN A 126 27.64 -17.64 -0.81
N ASN A 127 28.47 -17.02 -1.65
CA ASN A 127 29.72 -17.61 -2.15
C ASN A 127 30.97 -17.05 -1.45
N LEU A 128 30.85 -16.21 -0.41
CA LEU A 128 32.00 -15.85 0.43
C LEU A 128 32.43 -17.04 1.30
N PRO A 129 33.74 -17.36 1.38
CA PRO A 129 34.22 -18.37 2.32
C PRO A 129 33.88 -17.94 3.74
N THR A 130 33.14 -18.76 4.49
CA THR A 130 33.07 -18.61 5.95
C THR A 130 34.47 -18.83 6.50
N THR A 131 35.19 -17.74 6.80
CA THR A 131 36.46 -17.82 7.52
C THR A 131 36.15 -18.30 8.94
N ASN A 132 36.16 -19.61 9.15
CA ASN A 132 36.24 -20.22 10.47
C ASN A 132 37.64 -19.93 11.03
N SER A 133 37.84 -18.72 11.56
CA SER A 133 38.87 -18.48 12.56
C SER A 133 38.22 -18.68 13.93
N ALA A 134 38.09 -19.94 14.33
CA ALA A 134 37.99 -20.25 15.75
C ALA A 134 39.34 -19.86 16.38
N PRO A 135 39.38 -19.07 17.47
CA PRO A 135 40.63 -18.83 18.16
C PRO A 135 41.03 -20.13 18.87
N ASP A 136 42.12 -20.74 18.41
CA ASP A 136 42.82 -21.77 19.17
C ASP A 136 43.17 -21.17 20.54
N THR A 137 42.53 -21.70 21.58
CA THR A 137 42.83 -21.35 22.97
C THR A 137 43.90 -22.32 23.44
N GLU A 138 45.11 -21.80 23.68
CA GLU A 138 46.20 -22.47 24.41
C GLU A 138 45.81 -22.79 25.85
#